data_AF-A0A2K3LV67-F1
#
_entry.id   AF-A0A2K3LV67-F1
#
_cell.length_a   1.000
_cell.length_b   1.000
_cell.length_c   1.000
_cell.angle_alpha   90.00
_cell.angle_beta   90.00
_cell.angle_gamma   90.00
#
_symmetry.space_group_name_H-M   'P 1'
#
loop_
_entity.id
_entity.type
_entity.pdbx_description
1 polymer ?
#
loop_
_entity_poly.entity_id
_entity_poly.type
_entity_poly.pdbx_seq_one_letter_code
_entity_poly.pdbx_strand_id
1 'polypeptide(L)' 'RTIYFGEYKCIGPGAASSSSSRILSDEEAKPFLSMAYIHGEQWVRPPPKL' A
#
# COMPACT_ATOMS: atom_id res chain seq x y z
N ARG A 1 18.25 -3.84 -12.59
CA ARG A 1 16.95 -4.12 -11.94
C ARG A 1 16.87 -3.16 -10.76
N THR A 2 15.97 -2.17 -10.79
CA THR A 2 15.90 -1.13 -9.75
C THR A 2 14.75 -1.51 -8.82
N ILE A 3 15.01 -1.57 -7.51
CA ILE A 3 13.98 -1.88 -6.51
C ILE A 3 13.27 -0.58 -6.13
N TYR A 4 11.95 -0.64 -5.97
CA TYR A 4 11.13 0.47 -5.51
C TYR A 4 10.73 0.24 -4.05
N PHE A 5 11.20 1.11 -3.15
CA PHE A 5 10.81 1.13 -1.74
C PHE A 5 10.01 2.41 -1.47
N GLY A 6 8.84 2.26 -0.84
CA GLY A 6 7.95 3.37 -0.52
C GLY A 6 7.30 3.23 0.86
N GLU A 7 7.12 4.35 1.55
CA GLU A 7 6.47 4.46 2.86
C GLU A 7 5.27 5.41 2.74
N TYR A 8 4.12 5.06 3.33
CA TYR A 8 2.91 5.87 3.27
C TYR A 8 2.24 5.94 4.64
N LYS A 9 2.14 7.14 5.20
CA LYS A 9 1.47 7.45 6.49
C LYS A 9 1.88 6.54 7.67
N CYS A 10 3.14 6.10 7.71
CA CYS A 10 3.68 5.33 8.83
C CYS A 10 3.79 6.23 10.09
N ILE A 11 3.48 5.67 11.26
CA ILE A 11 3.53 6.37 12.56
C ILE A 11 4.20 5.51 13.63
N GLY A 12 4.77 6.14 14.66
CA GLY A 12 5.40 5.49 15.81
C GLY A 12 6.93 5.55 15.82
N PRO A 13 7.59 5.01 16.86
CA PRO A 13 9.03 5.16 17.08
C PRO A 13 9.92 4.59 15.96
N GLY A 14 9.41 3.62 15.20
CA GLY A 14 10.11 3.01 14.06
C GLY A 14 9.73 3.59 12.69
N ALA A 15 8.85 4.59 12.64
CA ALA A 15 8.38 5.18 11.38
C ALA A 15 9.23 6.36 10.91
N ALA A 16 10.44 6.50 11.46
CA ALA A 16 11.40 7.48 10.94
C ALA A 16 11.77 7.10 9.50
N SER A 17 11.55 8.03 8.58
CA SER A 17 11.83 7.82 7.16
C SER A 17 13.27 7.39 6.95
N SER A 18 13.47 6.22 6.34
CA SER A 18 14.79 5.74 5.97
C SER A 18 15.23 6.40 4.66
N SER A 19 16.51 6.77 4.51
CA SER A 19 17.03 7.38 3.28
C SER A 19 16.92 6.49 2.04
N SER A 20 16.58 5.21 2.23
CA SER A 20 16.37 4.20 1.19
C SER A 20 14.93 4.09 0.68
N SER A 21 13.96 4.72 1.35
CA SER A 21 12.53 4.61 1.04
C SER A 21 11.95 5.96 0.62
N ARG A 22 11.10 5.97 -0.41
CA ARG A 22 10.38 7.18 -0.83
C ARG A 22 9.11 7.38 0.01
N ILE A 23 8.88 8.57 0.55
CA ILE A 23 7.58 8.92 1.13
C ILE A 23 6.58 9.14 -0.01
N LEU A 24 5.49 8.39 -0.02
CA LEU A 24 4.47 8.43 -1.06
C LEU A 24 3.41 9.50 -0.75
N SER A 25 2.98 10.23 -1.78
CA SER A 25 1.75 11.02 -1.72
C SER A 25 0.50 10.12 -1.71
N ASP A 26 -0.67 10.70 -1.44
CA ASP A 26 -1.95 9.99 -1.54
C ASP A 26 -2.19 9.42 -2.94
N GLU A 27 -1.81 10.17 -3.99
CA GLU A 27 -1.91 9.78 -5.39
C GLU A 27 -0.93 8.67 -5.74
N GLU A 28 0.31 8.74 -5.24
CA GLU A 28 1.32 7.69 -5.45
C GLU A 28 0.96 6.39 -4.72
N ALA A 29 0.32 6.47 -3.55
CA ALA A 29 -0.11 5.31 -2.78
C ALA A 29 -1.38 4.65 -3.34
N LYS A 30 -2.27 5.42 -3.97
CA LYS A 30 -3.60 4.97 -4.45
C LYS A 30 -3.61 3.62 -5.20
N PRO A 31 -2.67 3.31 -6.12
CA PRO A 31 -2.67 2.03 -6.84
C PRO A 31 -2.49 0.82 -5.92
N PHE A 32 -1.87 0.99 -4.76
CA PHE A 32 -1.54 -0.08 -3.82
C PHE A 32 -2.60 -0.29 -2.73
N LEU A 33 -3.54 0.65 -2.57
CA LEU A 33 -4.53 0.64 -1.49
C LEU A 33 -5.85 -0.04 -1.86
N SER A 34 -6.01 -0.46 -3.12
CA SER A 34 -7.25 -1.02 -3.65
C SER A 34 -7.15 -2.54 -3.87
N MET A 35 -8.29 -3.24 -3.80
CA MET A 35 -8.40 -4.65 -4.21
C MET A 35 -7.99 -4.89 -5.67
N ALA A 36 -8.03 -3.85 -6.52
CA ALA A 36 -7.54 -3.91 -7.88
C ALA A 36 -6.05 -4.30 -7.96
N TYR A 37 -5.24 -3.93 -6.95
CA TYR A 37 -3.82 -4.29 -6.90
C TYR A 37 -3.59 -5.81 -6.87
N ILE A 38 -4.51 -6.53 -6.23
CA ILE A 38 -4.45 -7.98 -6.03
C ILE A 38 -5.42 -8.76 -6.94
N HIS A 39 -6.06 -8.09 -7.91
CA HIS A 39 -7.14 -8.67 -8.73
C HIS A 39 -8.25 -9.31 -7.88
N GLY A 40 -8.60 -8.65 -6.78
CA GLY A 40 -9.48 -9.21 -5.76
C GLY A 40 -10.87 -9.58 -6.29
N GLU A 41 -11.34 -8.91 -7.35
CA GLU A 41 -12.59 -9.23 -8.03
C GLU A 41 -12.66 -10.66 -8.58
N GLN A 42 -11.53 -11.32 -8.80
CA GLN A 42 -11.47 -12.67 -9.37
C GLN A 42 -11.60 -13.78 -8.32
N TRP A 43 -11.27 -13.49 -7.05
CA TRP A 43 -11.08 -14.54 -6.05
C TRP A 43 -11.55 -14.19 -4.64
N VAL A 44 -11.67 -12.91 -4.29
CA VAL A 44 -12.16 -12.49 -2.98
C VAL A 44 -13.67 -12.66 -2.93
N ARG A 45 -14.14 -13.45 -1.97
CA ARG A 45 -15.58 -13.69 -1.77
C ARG A 45 -16.24 -12.47 -1.13
N PRO A 46 -17.51 -12.16 -1.49
CA PRO A 46 -18.26 -11.12 -0.83
C PRO A 46 -18.44 -11.44 0.67
N PRO A 47 -18.57 -10.42 1.53
CA PRO A 47 -18.84 -10.63 2.94
C PRO A 47 -20.17 -11.38 3.14
N PRO A 48 -20.31 -12.20 4.20
CA PRO A 48 -21.56 -12.89 4.50
C PRO A 48 -22.70 -11.89 4.71
N LYS A 49 -23.92 -12.27 4.31
CA LYS A 49 -25.12 -11.54 4.69
C LYS A 49 -25.39 -11.78 6.17
N LEU A 50 -25.66 -10.71 6.92
CA LEU A 50 -26.10 -10.76 8.32
C LEU A 50 -27.46 -11.46 8.44
#